data_AF-A0A960T223-F1
#
_entry.id   AF-A0A960T223-F1
#
_cell.length_a   1.000
_cell.length_b   1.000
_cell.length_c   1.000
_cell.angle_alpha   90.00
_cell.angle_beta   90.00
_cell.angle_gamma   90.00
#
_symmetry.space_group_name_H-M   'P 1'
#
loop_
_entity.id
_entity.type
_entity.pdbx_description
1 polymer ?
#
loop_
_entity_poly.entity_id
_entity_poly.type
_entity_poly.pdbx_seq_one_letter_code
_entity_poly.pdbx_strand_id
1 'polypeptide(L)'
;MPRNTRDRTWFTTLLGVVSILGGAPASLFSLFALLLAIGKPYANASTTAADVFLLFILPPATLLAGIGLLARWRWARWWMILLMAGLAALGVKGLVAADHEGSAIPVACIAIGGLVLSGLLSGPVRREFGTTAPPRPPVPSAAAENEEPGWRVGHRGRDRMFYEEHHDGAWQRIEIDGEMLTGPAHHVIYFADEETWRFYPEWARHRREEIIARVKSRFLKPDYEYAGGGRATVAQPDPVAAPVPHGPAGLPKNDGTILPALVFLLAIGTASLWFAWRGVDTGETRLPMKHNPLRRTITRADDPALFWTSIGLAGGFGGGCLVLSAWMVGARFRRGR
;
A
#
# COMPACT_ATOMS: atom_id res chain seq x y z
N MET A 1 -11.42 17.01 -0.63
CA MET A 1 -12.12 15.80 -1.11
C MET A 1 -11.61 14.59 -0.32
N PRO A 2 -12.48 13.83 0.37
CA PRO A 2 -12.07 12.62 1.06
C PRO A 2 -11.56 11.59 0.06
N ARG A 3 -10.32 11.11 0.25
CA ARG A 3 -9.73 10.02 -0.54
C ARG A 3 -10.69 8.83 -0.47
N ASN A 4 -11.20 8.39 -1.60
CA ASN A 4 -12.12 7.26 -1.68
C ASN A 4 -11.42 6.04 -1.06
N THR A 5 -11.83 5.63 0.13
CA THR A 5 -11.22 4.53 0.90
C THR A 5 -11.44 3.16 0.25
N ARG A 6 -12.14 3.12 -0.89
CA ARG A 6 -12.51 1.93 -1.67
C ARG A 6 -11.35 1.24 -2.40
N ASP A 7 -10.22 1.89 -2.61
CA ASP A 7 -9.12 1.27 -3.37
C ASP A 7 -8.21 0.37 -2.53
N ARG A 8 -8.53 0.15 -1.25
CA ARG A 8 -7.78 -0.80 -0.42
C ARG A 8 -8.13 -2.22 -0.83
N THR A 9 -7.19 -2.93 -1.45
CA THR A 9 -7.36 -4.37 -1.68
C THR A 9 -7.52 -5.09 -0.35
N TRP A 10 -8.52 -5.96 -0.28
CA TRP A 10 -8.70 -6.86 0.84
C TRP A 10 -7.47 -7.75 1.04
N PHE A 11 -6.77 -8.09 -0.06
CA PHE A 11 -5.57 -8.93 -0.06
C PHE A 11 -4.44 -8.35 0.81
N THR A 12 -4.04 -7.10 0.57
CA THR A 12 -2.96 -6.46 1.34
C THR A 12 -3.33 -6.27 2.81
N THR A 13 -4.62 -6.05 3.08
CA THR A 13 -5.14 -5.93 4.45
C THR A 13 -5.09 -7.27 5.17
N LEU A 14 -5.58 -8.33 4.53
CA LEU A 14 -5.53 -9.69 5.06
C LEU A 14 -4.08 -10.13 5.28
N LEU A 15 -3.20 -9.89 4.31
CA LEU A 15 -1.78 -10.24 4.41
C LEU A 15 -1.11 -9.48 5.57
N GLY A 16 -1.41 -8.19 5.74
CA GLY A 16 -0.93 -7.40 6.88
C GLY A 16 -1.41 -7.96 8.21
N VAL A 17 -2.71 -8.29 8.33
CA VAL A 17 -3.29 -8.90 9.55
C VAL A 17 -2.66 -10.25 9.85
N VAL A 18 -2.53 -11.14 8.87
CA VAL A 18 -1.90 -12.46 9.04
C VAL A 18 -0.44 -12.31 9.48
N SER A 19 0.29 -11.35 8.88
CA SER A 19 1.68 -11.08 9.24
C SER A 19 1.81 -10.56 10.68
N ILE A 20 0.86 -9.75 11.15
CA ILE A 20 0.81 -9.29 12.55
C ILE A 20 0.48 -10.45 13.49
N LEU A 21 -0.55 -11.24 13.17
CA LEU A 21 -0.98 -12.37 14.01
C LEU A 21 0.10 -13.44 14.13
N GLY A 22 0.89 -13.70 13.08
CA GLY A 22 2.02 -14.63 13.14
C GLY A 22 3.27 -13.98 13.74
N GLY A 23 3.58 -12.74 13.33
CA GLY A 23 4.78 -12.02 13.74
C GLY A 23 4.79 -11.63 15.21
N ALA A 24 3.65 -11.25 15.79
CA ALA A 24 3.56 -10.85 17.21
C ALA A 24 3.97 -11.96 18.19
N PRO A 25 3.36 -13.17 18.17
CA PRO A 25 3.76 -14.25 19.05
C PRO A 25 5.18 -14.74 18.74
N ALA A 26 5.57 -14.79 17.46
CA ALA A 26 6.94 -15.16 17.08
C ALA A 26 7.97 -14.14 17.59
N SER A 27 7.63 -12.84 17.66
CA SER A 27 8.49 -11.79 18.23
C SER A 27 8.63 -11.93 19.74
N LEU A 28 7.56 -12.31 20.45
CA LEU A 28 7.63 -12.62 21.88
C LEU A 28 8.51 -13.84 22.14
N PHE A 29 8.37 -14.87 21.32
CA PHE A 29 9.23 -16.06 21.38
C PHE A 29 10.69 -15.70 21.10
N SER A 30 10.94 -14.90 20.06
CA SER A 30 12.26 -14.35 19.73
C SER A 30 12.90 -13.61 20.91
N LEU A 31 12.14 -12.73 21.57
CA LEU A 31 12.61 -11.99 22.75
C LEU A 31 12.93 -12.94 23.90
N PHE A 32 12.07 -13.92 24.18
CA PHE A 32 12.31 -14.89 25.24
C PHE A 32 13.54 -15.75 24.96
N ALA A 33 13.68 -16.23 23.73
CA ALA A 33 14.87 -16.97 23.30
C ALA A 33 16.14 -16.12 23.43
N LEU A 34 16.06 -14.81 23.15
CA LEU A 34 17.19 -13.90 23.29
C LEU A 34 17.58 -13.74 24.76
N LEU A 35 16.59 -13.57 25.64
CA LEU A 35 16.81 -13.48 27.09
C LEU A 35 17.42 -14.78 27.64
N LEU A 36 16.97 -15.94 27.17
CA LEU A 36 17.56 -17.22 27.55
C LEU A 36 19.00 -17.38 27.04
N ALA A 37 19.28 -16.91 25.81
CA ALA A 37 20.61 -16.92 25.23
C ALA A 37 21.59 -16.00 25.97
N ILE A 38 21.09 -14.89 26.54
CA ILE A 38 21.88 -13.99 27.40
C ILE A 38 22.11 -14.61 28.79
N GLY A 39 21.07 -15.23 29.37
CA GLY A 39 21.08 -15.72 30.77
C GLY A 39 21.82 -17.04 30.98
N LYS A 40 21.98 -17.85 29.94
CA LYS A 40 22.90 -18.99 29.93
C LYS A 40 23.78 -18.83 28.70
N PRO A 41 25.13 -18.87 28.82
CA PRO A 41 25.97 -18.93 27.65
C PRO A 41 25.68 -20.26 26.94
N TYR A 42 24.71 -20.26 26.03
CA TYR A 42 24.52 -21.29 25.03
C TYR A 42 25.68 -21.17 24.04
N ALA A 43 26.87 -21.49 24.53
CA ALA A 43 28.08 -21.70 23.74
C ALA A 43 27.98 -23.07 23.07
N ASN A 44 26.95 -23.26 22.24
CA ASN A 44 26.97 -24.34 21.28
C ASN A 44 27.62 -23.76 20.02
N ALA A 45 28.82 -24.25 19.68
CA ALA A 45 29.65 -23.78 18.56
C ALA A 45 28.99 -23.95 17.17
N SER A 46 27.74 -24.40 17.11
CA SER A 46 27.00 -24.69 15.87
C SER A 46 25.94 -23.64 15.51
N THR A 47 25.72 -22.59 16.31
CA THR A 47 24.73 -21.56 15.95
C THR A 47 25.21 -20.77 14.75
N THR A 48 24.52 -20.89 13.62
CA THR A 48 24.88 -20.18 12.40
C THR A 48 24.29 -18.76 12.40
N ALA A 49 24.85 -17.86 11.60
CA ALA A 49 24.28 -16.52 11.41
C ALA A 49 22.82 -16.57 10.89
N ALA A 50 22.48 -17.62 10.14
CA ALA A 50 21.11 -17.85 9.68
C ALA A 50 20.16 -18.17 10.84
N ASP A 51 20.59 -18.97 11.82
CA ASP A 51 19.79 -19.29 13.01
C ASP A 51 19.52 -18.04 13.84
N VAL A 52 20.54 -17.20 14.04
CA VAL A 52 20.40 -15.90 14.74
C VAL A 52 19.39 -15.02 13.99
N PHE A 53 19.48 -14.93 12.67
CA PHE A 53 18.56 -14.12 11.88
C PHE A 53 17.12 -14.65 11.95
N LEU A 54 16.93 -15.96 11.76
CA LEU A 54 15.61 -16.60 11.77
C LEU A 54 14.95 -16.53 13.15
N LEU A 55 15.72 -16.71 14.22
CA LEU A 55 15.18 -16.76 15.58
C LEU A 55 14.94 -15.35 16.13
N PHE A 56 15.88 -14.41 15.91
CA PHE A 56 15.85 -13.11 16.58
C PHE A 56 15.30 -11.97 15.73
N ILE A 57 15.66 -11.93 14.43
CA ILE A 57 15.42 -10.75 13.58
C ILE A 57 14.16 -10.92 12.72
N LEU A 58 13.96 -12.10 12.15
CA LEU A 58 12.87 -12.34 11.21
C LEU A 58 11.49 -12.11 11.85
N PRO A 59 11.18 -12.56 13.08
CA PRO A 59 9.87 -12.35 13.69
C PRO A 59 9.49 -10.87 13.91
N PRO A 60 10.31 -10.02 14.58
CA PRO A 60 9.97 -8.61 14.76
C PRO A 60 9.93 -7.84 13.44
N ALA A 61 10.81 -8.16 12.49
CA ALA A 61 10.78 -7.54 11.17
C ALA A 61 9.49 -7.89 10.40
N THR A 62 9.02 -9.13 10.51
CA THR A 62 7.74 -9.58 9.92
C THR A 62 6.54 -8.88 10.55
N LEU A 63 6.56 -8.70 11.87
CA LEU A 63 5.54 -7.93 12.59
C LEU A 63 5.50 -6.46 12.11
N LEU A 64 6.66 -5.81 12.05
CA LEU A 64 6.77 -4.42 11.56
C LEU A 64 6.33 -4.29 10.10
N ALA A 65 6.69 -5.25 9.26
CA ALA A 65 6.22 -5.29 7.88
C ALA A 65 4.70 -5.49 7.79
N GLY A 66 4.10 -6.29 8.66
CA GLY A 66 2.64 -6.41 8.77
C GLY A 66 1.97 -5.07 9.11
N ILE A 67 2.49 -4.34 10.09
CA ILE A 67 2.03 -2.99 10.44
C ILE A 67 2.21 -2.03 9.26
N GLY A 68 3.39 -2.06 8.62
CA GLY A 68 3.71 -1.25 7.46
C GLY A 68 2.82 -1.55 6.26
N LEU A 69 2.42 -2.82 6.04
CA LEU A 69 1.43 -3.18 5.01
C LEU A 69 0.08 -2.53 5.30
N LEU A 70 -0.40 -2.55 6.54
CA LEU A 70 -1.65 -1.88 6.92
C LEU A 70 -1.56 -0.35 6.78
N ALA A 71 -0.39 0.22 7.05
CA ALA A 71 -0.09 1.63 6.87
C ALA A 71 0.27 2.01 5.42
N ARG A 72 0.33 1.04 4.49
CA ARG A 72 0.72 1.20 3.08
C ARG A 72 2.12 1.79 2.87
N TRP A 73 3.04 1.46 3.75
CA TRP A 73 4.44 1.84 3.63
C TRP A 73 5.13 1.02 2.54
N ARG A 74 5.86 1.71 1.65
CA ARG A 74 6.50 1.09 0.47
C ARG A 74 7.55 0.04 0.85
N TRP A 75 8.31 0.31 1.92
CA TRP A 75 9.35 -0.62 2.39
C TRP A 75 8.76 -1.95 2.88
N ALA A 76 7.56 -1.93 3.46
CA ALA A 76 6.90 -3.13 3.96
C ALA A 76 6.52 -4.11 2.83
N ARG A 77 6.11 -3.58 1.67
CA ARG A 77 5.87 -4.41 0.48
C ARG A 77 7.15 -5.13 0.04
N TRP A 78 8.27 -4.41 -0.02
CA TRP A 78 9.55 -4.99 -0.42
C TRP A 78 10.05 -6.05 0.57
N TRP A 79 9.89 -5.79 1.87
CA TRP A 79 10.19 -6.79 2.89
C TRP A 79 9.38 -8.07 2.70
N MET A 80 8.07 -7.95 2.43
CA MET A 80 7.21 -9.12 2.22
C MET A 80 7.53 -9.89 0.94
N ILE A 81 7.90 -9.18 -0.14
CA ILE A 81 8.40 -9.81 -1.37
C ILE A 81 9.66 -10.65 -1.06
N LEU A 82 10.61 -10.08 -0.32
CA LEU A 82 11.85 -10.76 0.06
C LEU A 82 11.57 -11.97 0.95
N LEU A 83 10.66 -11.85 1.91
CA LEU A 83 10.29 -12.94 2.82
C LEU A 83 9.63 -14.10 2.05
N MET A 84 8.71 -13.80 1.13
CA MET A 84 8.05 -14.84 0.30
C MET A 84 9.03 -15.49 -0.69
N ALA A 85 9.95 -14.72 -1.27
CA ALA A 85 11.00 -15.27 -2.12
C ALA A 85 11.94 -16.21 -1.32
N GLY A 86 12.31 -15.82 -0.10
CA GLY A 86 13.09 -16.66 0.81
C GLY A 86 12.36 -17.95 1.19
N LEU A 87 11.06 -17.87 1.49
CA LEU A 87 10.24 -19.05 1.78
C LEU A 87 10.17 -20.01 0.59
N ALA A 88 9.97 -19.50 -0.63
CA ALA A 88 9.97 -20.31 -1.83
C ALA A 88 11.35 -20.94 -2.09
N ALA A 89 12.44 -20.21 -1.90
CA ALA A 89 13.80 -20.72 -2.05
C ALA A 89 14.11 -21.83 -1.03
N LEU A 90 13.66 -21.69 0.23
CA LEU A 90 13.76 -22.75 1.24
C LEU A 90 12.97 -24.00 0.83
N GLY A 91 11.78 -23.83 0.25
CA GLY A 91 11.01 -24.92 -0.32
C GLY A 91 11.76 -25.65 -1.44
N VAL A 92 12.34 -24.91 -2.39
CA VAL A 92 13.15 -25.49 -3.47
C VAL A 92 14.35 -26.26 -2.92
N LYS A 93 15.09 -25.68 -1.96
CA LYS A 93 16.23 -26.34 -1.32
C LYS A 93 15.79 -27.63 -0.62
N GLY A 94 14.66 -27.61 0.10
CA GLY A 94 14.10 -28.79 0.75
C GLY A 94 13.69 -29.88 -0.24
N LEU A 95 13.16 -29.51 -1.40
CA LEU A 95 12.85 -30.46 -2.49
C LEU A 95 14.09 -31.10 -3.09
N VAL A 96 15.16 -30.33 -3.29
CA VAL A 96 16.44 -30.85 -3.83
C VAL A 96 17.14 -31.77 -2.84
N ALA A 97 17.01 -31.50 -1.55
CA ALA A 97 17.67 -32.27 -0.48
C ALA A 97 16.87 -33.49 0.00
N ALA A 98 15.57 -33.56 -0.30
CA ALA A 98 14.72 -34.65 0.18
C ALA A 98 14.85 -35.89 -0.71
N ASP A 99 15.40 -36.96 -0.14
CA ASP A 99 15.16 -38.33 -0.62
C ASP A 99 13.66 -38.62 -0.47
N HIS A 100 12.95 -38.47 -1.59
CA HIS A 100 11.53 -38.64 -1.97
C HIS A 100 10.37 -38.84 -0.95
N GLU A 101 10.56 -39.20 0.33
CA GLU A 101 9.48 -39.49 1.28
C GLU A 101 8.92 -38.26 2.04
N GLY A 102 9.47 -37.05 1.82
CA GLY A 102 9.12 -35.85 2.62
C GLY A 102 8.73 -34.57 1.86
N SER A 103 8.30 -34.67 0.60
CA SER A 103 8.20 -33.49 -0.29
C SER A 103 7.02 -32.52 -0.01
N ALA A 104 6.03 -32.91 0.80
CA ALA A 104 4.81 -32.13 0.97
C ALA A 104 5.03 -30.73 1.55
N ILE A 105 5.92 -30.60 2.54
CA ILE A 105 6.25 -29.32 3.18
C ILE A 105 6.95 -28.38 2.20
N PRO A 106 8.06 -28.76 1.53
CA PRO A 106 8.72 -27.87 0.59
C PRO A 106 7.83 -27.47 -0.59
N VAL A 107 6.97 -28.37 -1.09
CA VAL A 107 5.98 -28.04 -2.13
C VAL A 107 4.98 -26.98 -1.64
N ALA A 108 4.46 -27.12 -0.41
CA ALA A 108 3.57 -26.14 0.17
C ALA A 108 4.24 -24.76 0.34
N CYS A 109 5.50 -24.71 0.76
CA CYS A 109 6.27 -23.47 0.87
C CYS A 109 6.41 -22.75 -0.49
N ILE A 110 6.71 -23.49 -1.56
CA ILE A 110 6.79 -22.92 -2.92
C ILE A 110 5.43 -22.39 -3.36
N ALA A 111 4.37 -23.18 -3.19
CA ALA A 111 3.03 -22.80 -3.64
C ALA A 111 2.51 -21.55 -2.91
N ILE A 112 2.62 -21.52 -1.58
CA ILE A 112 2.19 -20.38 -0.76
C ILE A 112 3.04 -19.14 -1.07
N GLY A 113 4.37 -19.29 -1.09
CA GLY A 113 5.29 -18.20 -1.39
C GLY A 113 5.03 -17.59 -2.76
N GLY A 114 4.88 -18.43 -3.79
CA GLY A 114 4.59 -17.99 -5.17
C GLY A 114 3.25 -17.27 -5.30
N LEU A 115 2.20 -17.78 -4.65
CA LEU A 115 0.87 -17.16 -4.69
C LEU A 115 0.87 -15.77 -4.03
N VAL A 116 1.49 -15.64 -2.86
CA VAL A 116 1.59 -14.34 -2.17
C VAL A 116 2.46 -13.37 -2.94
N LEU A 117 3.56 -13.84 -3.53
CA LEU A 117 4.46 -13.03 -4.36
C LEU A 117 3.73 -12.49 -5.60
N SER A 118 2.96 -13.33 -6.29
CA SER A 118 2.13 -12.93 -7.43
C SER A 118 1.11 -11.85 -7.03
N GLY A 119 0.43 -12.03 -5.88
CA GLY A 119 -0.48 -11.03 -5.33
C GLY A 119 0.20 -9.69 -5.03
N LEU A 120 1.38 -9.72 -4.40
CA LEU A 120 2.17 -8.52 -4.07
C LEU A 120 2.68 -7.76 -5.30
N LEU A 121 2.98 -8.48 -6.38
CA LEU A 121 3.45 -7.92 -7.65
C LEU A 121 2.31 -7.47 -8.58
N SER A 122 1.07 -7.84 -8.28
CA SER A 122 -0.09 -7.49 -9.09
C SER A 122 -0.29 -5.98 -9.25
N GLY A 123 -0.83 -5.56 -10.40
CA GLY A 123 -1.12 -4.16 -10.72
C GLY A 123 -2.00 -3.43 -9.69
N PRO A 124 -3.04 -4.06 -9.09
CA PRO A 124 -3.84 -3.44 -8.03
C PRO A 124 -3.00 -3.10 -6.78
N VAL A 125 -2.21 -4.05 -6.28
CA VAL A 125 -1.35 -3.82 -5.10
C VAL A 125 -0.26 -2.80 -5.42
N ARG A 126 0.33 -2.86 -6.63
CA ARG A 126 1.31 -1.86 -7.06
C ARG A 126 0.78 -0.43 -7.00
N ARG A 127 -0.49 -0.22 -7.38
CA ARG A 127 -1.15 1.09 -7.34
C ARG A 127 -1.36 1.60 -5.91
N GLU A 128 -1.63 0.72 -4.95
CA GLU A 128 -1.79 1.12 -3.53
C GLU A 128 -0.52 1.63 -2.88
N PHE A 129 0.64 1.07 -3.24
CA PHE A 129 1.94 1.50 -2.74
C PHE A 129 2.63 2.51 -3.65
N GLY A 130 2.01 2.86 -4.79
CA GLY A 130 2.48 3.94 -5.63
C GLY A 130 2.33 5.25 -4.88
N THR A 131 3.33 6.14 -4.97
CA THR A 131 3.09 7.56 -4.76
C THR A 131 2.00 7.95 -5.73
N THR A 132 0.76 8.04 -5.25
CA THR A 132 -0.25 8.81 -5.95
C THR A 132 0.33 10.21 -5.94
N ALA A 133 1.01 10.57 -7.04
CA ALA A 133 1.04 11.95 -7.45
C ALA A 133 -0.39 12.47 -7.25
N PRO A 134 -0.56 13.64 -6.61
CA PRO A 134 -1.89 14.18 -6.33
C PRO A 134 -2.74 13.97 -7.59
N PRO A 135 -3.96 13.41 -7.46
CA PRO A 135 -4.80 13.13 -8.61
C PRO A 135 -4.77 14.39 -9.45
N ARG A 136 -4.27 14.29 -10.70
CA ARG A 136 -4.32 15.42 -11.61
C ARG A 136 -5.77 15.91 -11.53
N PRO A 137 -6.01 17.21 -11.27
CA PRO A 137 -7.37 17.74 -11.25
C PRO A 137 -8.07 17.18 -12.48
N PRO A 138 -9.29 16.66 -12.35
CA PRO A 138 -9.98 16.02 -13.45
C PRO A 138 -9.87 16.97 -14.62
N VAL A 139 -9.16 16.55 -15.68
CA VAL A 139 -9.25 17.25 -16.96
C VAL A 139 -10.74 17.26 -17.23
N PRO A 140 -11.39 18.45 -17.29
CA PRO A 140 -12.84 18.52 -17.41
C PRO A 140 -13.24 17.56 -18.52
N SER A 141 -14.01 16.55 -18.14
CA SER A 141 -14.47 15.51 -19.04
C SER A 141 -15.21 16.22 -20.17
N ALA A 142 -14.74 16.05 -21.41
CA ALA A 142 -15.27 16.63 -22.64
C ALA A 142 -16.72 16.19 -22.98
N ALA A 143 -17.50 15.78 -21.98
CA ALA A 143 -18.86 15.26 -22.11
C ALA A 143 -19.83 15.98 -21.17
N ALA A 144 -19.40 17.03 -20.47
CA ALA A 144 -20.24 17.84 -19.58
C ALA A 144 -20.19 19.34 -19.89
N GLU A 145 -19.84 19.74 -21.11
CA GLU A 145 -20.09 21.09 -21.58
C GLU A 145 -21.43 21.10 -22.34
N ASN A 146 -22.49 21.39 -21.59
CA ASN A 146 -23.61 22.13 -22.13
C ASN A 146 -23.03 23.45 -22.69
N GLU A 147 -23.18 23.66 -23.99
CA GLU A 147 -22.65 24.83 -24.72
C GLU A 147 -21.16 25.08 -24.44
N GLU A 148 -20.28 24.20 -24.97
CA GLU A 148 -18.84 24.47 -25.01
C GLU A 148 -18.66 25.90 -25.57
N PRO A 149 -18.05 26.83 -24.82
CA PRO A 149 -17.55 28.04 -25.42
C PRO A 149 -16.75 27.60 -26.64
N GLY A 150 -16.89 28.26 -27.80
CA GLY A 150 -16.16 27.88 -29.02
C GLY A 150 -14.62 27.95 -28.89
N TRP A 151 -14.08 28.00 -27.68
CA TRP A 151 -12.68 28.06 -27.29
C TRP A 151 -12.39 27.19 -26.06
N ARG A 152 -11.17 26.70 -25.94
CA ARG A 152 -10.66 25.96 -24.79
C ARG A 152 -9.19 26.26 -24.53
N VAL A 153 -8.74 26.00 -23.30
CA VAL A 153 -7.32 26.12 -22.91
C VAL A 153 -6.84 24.84 -22.25
N GLY A 154 -5.57 24.53 -22.42
CA GLY A 154 -4.99 23.32 -21.84
C GLY A 154 -3.48 23.37 -21.70
N HIS A 155 -2.92 22.25 -21.26
CA HIS A 155 -1.48 22.07 -21.04
C HIS A 155 -0.92 21.06 -22.05
N ARG A 156 0.26 21.35 -22.60
CA ARG A 156 1.05 20.43 -23.43
C ARG A 156 2.39 20.15 -22.76
N GLY A 157 2.45 19.07 -21.98
CA GLY A 157 3.65 18.71 -21.22
C GLY A 157 3.69 19.42 -19.86
N ARG A 158 4.90 19.78 -19.40
CA ARG A 158 5.11 20.41 -18.08
C ARG A 158 4.97 21.93 -18.12
N ASP A 159 5.55 22.55 -19.15
CA ASP A 159 5.78 24.00 -19.15
C ASP A 159 4.95 24.73 -20.23
N ARG A 160 4.38 24.02 -21.23
CA ARG A 160 3.63 24.67 -22.31
C ARG A 160 2.14 24.64 -22.09
N MET A 161 1.49 25.74 -22.43
CA MET A 161 0.04 25.90 -22.42
C MET A 161 -0.43 26.17 -23.85
N PHE A 162 -1.70 25.94 -24.12
CA PHE A 162 -2.28 26.27 -25.41
C PHE A 162 -3.66 26.90 -25.25
N TYR A 163 -4.02 27.73 -26.21
CA TYR A 163 -5.37 28.22 -26.42
C TYR A 163 -5.85 27.72 -27.79
N GLU A 164 -7.04 27.13 -27.82
CA GLU A 164 -7.70 26.64 -29.02
C GLU A 164 -9.05 27.32 -29.20
N GLU A 165 -9.41 27.67 -30.44
CA GLU A 165 -10.70 28.22 -30.79
C GLU A 165 -11.20 27.61 -32.11
N HIS A 166 -12.50 27.33 -32.16
CA HIS A 166 -13.17 26.76 -33.32
C HIS A 166 -13.48 27.89 -34.31
N HIS A 167 -12.78 27.90 -35.44
CA HIS A 167 -12.89 28.90 -36.49
C HIS A 167 -12.99 28.19 -37.85
N ASP A 168 -13.93 28.61 -38.69
CA ASP A 168 -14.17 28.02 -40.03
C ASP A 168 -14.34 26.49 -40.05
N GLY A 169 -15.01 25.93 -39.03
CA GLY A 169 -15.25 24.49 -38.95
C GLY A 169 -14.04 23.66 -38.50
N ALA A 170 -12.94 24.31 -38.09
CA ALA A 170 -11.75 23.65 -37.58
C ALA A 170 -11.29 24.25 -36.25
N TRP A 171 -10.70 23.42 -35.39
CA TRP A 171 -10.01 23.90 -34.19
C TRP A 171 -8.64 24.46 -34.59
N GLN A 172 -8.42 25.73 -34.31
CA GLN A 172 -7.14 26.40 -34.51
C GLN A 172 -6.48 26.65 -33.16
N ARG A 173 -5.16 26.43 -33.08
CA ARG A 173 -4.39 26.50 -31.84
C ARG A 173 -3.33 27.59 -31.89
N ILE A 174 -3.14 28.25 -30.76
CA ILE A 174 -1.94 29.04 -30.46
C ILE A 174 -1.26 28.47 -29.22
N GLU A 175 0.06 28.38 -29.24
CA GLU A 175 0.86 27.96 -28.08
C GLU A 175 1.18 29.19 -27.21
N ILE A 176 1.16 28.99 -25.89
CA ILE A 176 1.41 29.99 -24.86
C ILE A 176 2.49 29.43 -23.94
N ASP A 177 3.57 30.19 -23.75
CA ASP A 177 4.67 29.75 -22.90
C ASP A 177 4.33 29.87 -21.42
N GLY A 178 4.85 28.91 -20.65
CA GLY A 178 4.77 28.92 -19.21
C GLY A 178 6.04 28.36 -18.57
N GLU A 179 6.20 28.61 -17.28
CA GLU A 179 7.27 28.06 -16.47
C GLU A 179 6.70 27.53 -15.16
N MET A 180 7.16 26.36 -14.72
CA MET A 180 6.78 25.78 -13.45
C MET A 180 7.65 26.37 -12.33
N LEU A 181 7.04 27.00 -11.33
CA LEU A 181 7.74 27.55 -10.18
C LEU A 181 7.75 26.57 -9.01
N THR A 182 8.74 26.70 -8.12
CA THR A 182 8.79 26.01 -6.83
C THR A 182 8.17 26.83 -5.68
N GLY A 183 7.31 27.80 -6.01
CA GLY A 183 6.71 28.75 -5.09
C GLY A 183 5.23 28.47 -4.75
N PRO A 184 4.54 29.41 -4.07
CA PRO A 184 3.12 29.29 -3.77
C PRO A 184 2.24 29.31 -5.04
N ALA A 185 2.69 29.99 -6.10
CA ALA A 185 2.18 29.77 -7.44
C ALA A 185 2.94 28.62 -8.09
N HIS A 186 2.22 27.69 -8.71
CA HIS A 186 2.81 26.52 -9.33
C HIS A 186 3.28 26.80 -10.76
N HIS A 187 2.68 27.79 -11.44
CA HIS A 187 3.04 28.14 -12.82
C HIS A 187 3.01 29.66 -13.04
N VAL A 188 3.91 30.15 -13.90
CA VAL A 188 3.85 31.49 -14.50
C VAL A 188 3.45 31.33 -15.96
N ILE A 189 2.50 32.15 -16.41
CA ILE A 189 2.07 32.23 -17.82
C ILE A 189 2.66 33.49 -18.45
N TYR A 190 3.37 33.33 -19.57
CA TYR A 190 3.95 34.43 -20.34
C TYR A 190 3.10 34.72 -21.57
N PHE A 191 2.55 35.92 -21.64
CA PHE A 191 1.90 36.40 -22.87
C PHE A 191 2.89 37.18 -23.71
N ALA A 192 2.90 36.91 -25.02
CA ALA A 192 3.68 37.68 -25.98
C ALA A 192 3.33 39.17 -25.90
N ASP A 193 4.35 40.03 -26.06
CA ASP A 193 4.15 41.47 -26.19
C ASP A 193 3.42 41.83 -27.50
N GLU A 194 3.04 43.09 -27.67
CA GLU A 194 2.24 43.51 -28.82
C GLU A 194 2.97 43.27 -30.16
N GLU A 195 4.28 43.46 -30.19
CA GLU A 195 5.09 43.26 -31.40
C GLU A 195 5.13 41.78 -31.78
N THR A 196 5.39 40.90 -30.81
CA THR A 196 5.44 39.45 -31.00
C THR A 196 4.05 38.89 -31.32
N TRP A 197 2.98 39.44 -30.72
CA TRP A 197 1.61 39.00 -30.96
C TRP A 197 1.17 39.19 -32.43
N ARG A 198 1.75 40.14 -33.16
CA ARG A 198 1.46 40.35 -34.59
C ARG A 198 1.86 39.16 -35.47
N PHE A 199 2.74 38.29 -35.00
CA PHE A 199 3.15 37.08 -35.71
C PHE A 199 2.22 35.88 -35.48
N TYR A 200 1.26 35.97 -34.55
CA TYR A 200 0.25 34.93 -34.36
C TYR A 200 -0.67 34.81 -35.58
N PRO A 201 -1.42 33.70 -35.74
CA PRO A 201 -2.40 33.54 -36.81
C PRO A 201 -3.40 34.70 -36.87
N GLU A 202 -3.86 35.04 -38.08
CA GLU A 202 -4.69 36.23 -38.34
C GLU A 202 -5.90 36.34 -37.40
N TRP A 203 -6.60 35.23 -37.16
CA TRP A 203 -7.77 35.17 -36.28
C TRP A 203 -7.50 35.61 -34.83
N ALA A 204 -6.24 35.49 -34.36
CA ALA A 204 -5.85 35.84 -32.99
C ALA A 204 -5.25 37.25 -32.87
N ARG A 205 -4.75 37.84 -33.97
CA ARG A 205 -3.98 39.10 -33.95
C ARG A 205 -4.74 40.27 -33.33
N HIS A 206 -6.02 40.40 -33.64
CA HIS A 206 -6.86 41.52 -33.19
C HIS A 206 -7.61 41.25 -31.89
N ARG A 207 -7.42 40.06 -31.29
CA ARG A 207 -8.19 39.58 -30.13
C ARG A 207 -7.31 39.28 -28.91
N ARG A 208 -6.12 39.90 -28.85
CA ARG A 208 -5.13 39.69 -27.79
C ARG A 208 -5.74 39.77 -26.39
N GLU A 209 -6.39 40.89 -26.08
CA GLU A 209 -6.95 41.13 -24.74
C GLU A 209 -8.07 40.15 -24.39
N GLU A 210 -8.89 39.79 -25.37
CA GLU A 210 -9.97 38.82 -25.20
C GLU A 210 -9.42 37.41 -24.88
N ILE A 211 -8.43 36.96 -25.65
CA ILE A 211 -7.78 35.67 -25.45
C ILE A 211 -7.07 35.63 -24.09
N ILE A 212 -6.34 36.69 -23.72
CA ILE A 212 -5.70 36.80 -22.41
C ILE A 212 -6.74 36.70 -21.28
N ALA A 213 -7.89 37.37 -21.42
CA ALA A 213 -8.95 37.33 -20.43
C ALA A 213 -9.56 35.92 -20.29
N ARG A 214 -9.76 35.21 -21.41
CA ARG A 214 -10.24 33.82 -21.46
C ARG A 214 -9.26 32.83 -20.82
N VAL A 215 -7.97 32.98 -21.08
CA VAL A 215 -6.92 32.15 -20.44
C VAL A 215 -6.91 32.42 -18.93
N LYS A 216 -6.99 33.70 -18.52
CA LYS A 216 -7.03 34.10 -17.11
C LYS A 216 -8.23 33.57 -16.34
N SER A 217 -9.38 33.40 -16.98
CA SER A 217 -10.60 32.90 -16.32
C SER A 217 -10.54 31.41 -16.01
N ARG A 218 -9.74 30.63 -16.75
CA ARG A 218 -9.56 29.18 -16.53
C ARG A 218 -8.37 28.86 -15.62
N PHE A 219 -7.32 29.68 -15.63
CA PHE A 219 -6.12 29.49 -14.80
C PHE A 219 -6.07 30.47 -13.60
N LEU A 220 -6.86 30.19 -12.57
CA LEU A 220 -7.06 31.15 -11.48
C LEU A 220 -5.86 31.23 -10.50
N LYS A 221 -5.68 32.40 -9.88
CA LYS A 221 -4.84 32.53 -8.68
C LYS A 221 -5.44 31.68 -7.53
N PRO A 222 -4.62 31.11 -6.62
CA PRO A 222 -3.18 31.35 -6.45
C PRO A 222 -2.28 30.45 -7.31
N ASP A 223 -2.83 29.43 -7.99
CA ASP A 223 -2.03 28.42 -8.68
C ASP A 223 -1.22 28.97 -9.87
N TYR A 224 -1.65 30.09 -10.44
CA TYR A 224 -1.04 30.73 -11.60
C TYR A 224 -0.70 32.20 -11.38
N GLU A 225 0.50 32.58 -11.79
CA GLU A 225 0.97 33.96 -11.91
C GLU A 225 1.09 34.38 -13.38
N TYR A 226 1.05 35.69 -13.63
CA TYR A 226 1.00 36.25 -14.98
C TYR A 226 2.11 37.27 -15.14
N ALA A 227 3.01 37.04 -16.11
CA ALA A 227 4.06 37.98 -16.48
C ALA A 227 3.78 38.56 -17.86
N GLY A 228 3.71 39.90 -17.95
CA GLY A 228 3.66 40.61 -19.23
C GLY A 228 5.07 40.92 -19.72
N GLY A 229 5.34 40.71 -21.01
CA GLY A 229 6.58 41.17 -21.66
C GLY A 229 7.78 40.22 -21.61
N GLY A 230 7.56 38.93 -21.34
CA GLY A 230 8.60 37.89 -21.50
C GLY A 230 8.70 37.41 -22.95
N ARG A 231 9.90 37.00 -23.38
CA ARG A 231 10.16 36.40 -24.71
C ARG A 231 9.37 35.08 -24.87
N ALA A 232 8.15 35.16 -25.39
CA ALA A 232 7.43 33.98 -25.86
C ALA A 232 8.03 33.51 -27.20
N THR A 233 8.31 32.21 -27.32
CA THR A 233 8.83 31.58 -28.54
C THR A 233 7.66 30.99 -29.31
N VAL A 234 7.31 31.59 -30.45
CA VAL A 234 6.19 31.11 -31.29
C VAL A 234 6.55 29.75 -31.90
N ALA A 235 5.95 28.67 -31.38
CA ALA A 235 6.05 27.33 -31.95
C ALA A 235 4.89 27.03 -32.92
N GLN A 236 5.18 26.36 -34.03
CA GLN A 236 4.21 25.99 -35.07
C GLN A 236 3.22 24.89 -34.57
N PRO A 237 1.93 24.93 -34.95
CA PRO A 237 0.92 23.98 -34.46
C PRO A 237 0.99 22.59 -35.14
N ASP A 238 0.89 21.53 -34.34
CA ASP A 238 0.67 20.13 -34.78
C ASP A 238 -0.82 19.74 -34.77
N PRO A 239 -1.32 18.89 -35.68
CA PRO A 239 -2.69 18.37 -35.66
C PRO A 239 -2.93 17.34 -34.54
N VAL A 240 -4.12 17.42 -33.89
CA VAL A 240 -4.50 16.65 -32.69
C VAL A 240 -5.35 15.41 -33.02
N ALA A 241 -5.03 14.25 -32.45
CA ALA A 241 -5.80 13.00 -32.59
C ALA A 241 -6.87 12.82 -31.48
N ALA A 242 -7.97 12.12 -31.79
CA ALA A 242 -9.18 12.00 -30.94
C ALA A 242 -9.07 10.97 -29.77
N PRO A 243 -9.75 11.19 -28.62
CA PRO A 243 -9.71 10.30 -27.45
C PRO A 243 -10.85 9.25 -27.36
N VAL A 244 -10.56 8.10 -26.74
CA VAL A 244 -11.48 6.94 -26.53
C VAL A 244 -12.05 6.91 -25.09
N PRO A 245 -13.35 6.63 -24.86
CA PRO A 245 -13.95 6.64 -23.53
C PRO A 245 -14.04 5.25 -22.85
N HIS A 246 -13.84 5.20 -21.53
CA HIS A 246 -14.12 4.03 -20.67
C HIS A 246 -14.94 4.44 -19.44
N GLY A 247 -16.07 3.77 -19.20
CA GLY A 247 -16.94 3.97 -18.02
C GLY A 247 -16.60 3.00 -16.86
N PRO A 248 -16.86 3.36 -15.59
CA PRO A 248 -16.52 2.50 -14.46
C PRO A 248 -17.68 1.62 -13.96
N ALA A 249 -17.35 0.34 -13.74
CA ALA A 249 -18.20 -0.68 -13.13
C ALA A 249 -18.30 -0.51 -11.59
N GLY A 250 -19.52 -0.62 -11.06
CA GLY A 250 -19.79 -0.59 -9.61
C GLY A 250 -19.52 -1.94 -8.94
N LEU A 251 -18.97 -1.92 -7.72
CA LEU A 251 -18.72 -3.12 -6.89
C LEU A 251 -19.67 -3.19 -5.66
N PRO A 252 -20.04 -4.41 -5.22
CA PRO A 252 -21.12 -4.64 -4.26
C PRO A 252 -20.75 -4.40 -2.78
N LYS A 253 -21.80 -4.11 -2.02
CA LYS A 253 -21.85 -3.73 -0.61
C LYS A 253 -22.12 -4.98 0.25
N ASN A 254 -21.10 -5.57 0.89
CA ASN A 254 -21.25 -6.71 1.80
C ASN A 254 -20.81 -6.36 3.22
N ASP A 255 -21.76 -5.95 4.07
CA ASP A 255 -21.52 -5.56 5.48
C ASP A 255 -21.71 -6.72 6.49
N GLY A 256 -22.16 -7.90 6.04
CA GLY A 256 -22.59 -9.01 6.92
C GLY A 256 -21.50 -9.94 7.47
N THR A 257 -20.29 -9.97 6.88
CA THR A 257 -19.26 -10.99 7.20
C THR A 257 -18.39 -10.69 8.41
N ILE A 258 -18.47 -9.49 9.01
CA ILE A 258 -17.51 -9.05 10.04
C ILE A 258 -17.86 -9.59 11.44
N LEU A 259 -19.14 -9.74 11.76
CA LEU A 259 -19.60 -10.13 13.11
C LEU A 259 -19.16 -11.55 13.53
N PRO A 260 -19.33 -12.62 12.72
CA PRO A 260 -18.92 -13.96 13.13
C PRO A 260 -17.40 -14.08 13.32
N ALA A 261 -16.61 -13.39 12.48
CA ALA A 261 -15.16 -13.35 12.61
C ALA A 261 -14.71 -12.71 13.93
N LEU A 262 -15.40 -11.65 14.36
CA LEU A 262 -15.11 -10.98 15.63
C LEU A 262 -15.39 -11.89 16.84
N VAL A 263 -16.55 -12.55 16.87
CA VAL A 263 -16.93 -13.46 17.95
C VAL A 263 -15.94 -14.62 18.07
N PHE A 264 -15.55 -15.19 16.93
CA PHE A 264 -14.58 -16.27 16.87
C PHE A 264 -13.20 -15.88 17.44
N LEU A 265 -12.68 -14.70 17.05
CA LEU A 265 -11.41 -14.20 17.55
C LEU A 265 -11.45 -13.91 19.06
N LEU A 266 -12.54 -13.36 19.58
CA LEU A 266 -12.71 -13.14 21.02
C LEU A 266 -12.73 -14.45 21.81
N ALA A 267 -13.45 -15.46 21.31
CA ALA A 267 -13.55 -16.76 21.97
C ALA A 267 -12.17 -17.44 22.03
N ILE A 268 -11.44 -17.46 20.92
CA ILE A 268 -10.08 -18.04 20.85
C ILE A 268 -9.10 -17.28 21.73
N GLY A 269 -9.14 -15.94 21.67
CA GLY A 269 -8.25 -15.08 22.47
C GLY A 269 -8.41 -15.32 23.96
N THR A 270 -9.66 -15.33 24.42
CA THR A 270 -10.00 -15.55 25.83
C THR A 270 -9.64 -16.96 26.29
N ALA A 271 -9.95 -17.99 25.50
CA ALA A 271 -9.61 -19.38 25.84
C ALA A 271 -8.09 -19.59 25.96
N SER A 272 -7.32 -19.00 25.04
CA SER A 272 -5.86 -19.13 25.03
C SER A 272 -5.21 -18.42 26.22
N LEU A 273 -5.69 -17.22 26.59
CA LEU A 273 -5.23 -16.50 27.79
C LEU A 273 -5.62 -17.23 29.07
N TRP A 274 -6.83 -17.77 29.15
CA TRP A 274 -7.26 -18.59 30.28
C TRP A 274 -6.37 -19.82 30.46
N PHE A 275 -6.01 -20.48 29.35
CA PHE A 275 -5.10 -21.62 29.37
C PHE A 275 -3.70 -21.25 29.88
N ALA A 276 -3.14 -20.14 29.38
CA ALA A 276 -1.85 -19.62 29.84
C ALA A 276 -1.89 -19.26 31.34
N TRP A 277 -2.92 -18.55 31.78
CA TRP A 277 -3.09 -18.16 33.18
C TRP A 277 -3.21 -19.38 34.09
N ARG A 278 -4.07 -20.35 33.74
CA ARG A 278 -4.21 -21.61 34.47
C ARG A 278 -2.89 -22.35 34.58
N GLY A 279 -2.12 -22.43 33.49
CA GLY A 279 -0.84 -23.14 33.51
C GLY A 279 0.20 -22.48 34.40
N VAL A 280 0.19 -21.15 34.49
CA VAL A 280 1.03 -20.40 35.44
C VAL A 280 0.62 -20.69 36.89
N ASP A 281 -0.68 -20.74 37.17
CA ASP A 281 -1.22 -20.98 38.51
C ASP A 281 -0.95 -22.41 39.00
N THR A 282 -1.20 -23.42 38.14
CA THR A 282 -1.02 -24.83 38.51
C THR A 282 0.42 -25.31 38.37
N GLY A 283 1.29 -24.57 37.67
CA GLY A 283 2.63 -25.03 37.32
C GLY A 283 2.64 -26.17 36.31
N GLU A 284 1.52 -26.42 35.62
CA GLU A 284 1.34 -27.51 34.66
C GLU A 284 0.72 -27.01 33.35
N THR A 285 1.18 -27.51 32.21
CA THR A 285 0.63 -27.15 30.89
C THR A 285 0.55 -28.35 29.96
N ARG A 286 -0.30 -28.27 28.93
CA ARG A 286 -0.52 -29.33 27.93
C ARG A 286 -0.44 -28.74 26.52
N LEU A 287 0.43 -29.30 25.68
CA LEU A 287 0.49 -28.90 24.27
C LEU A 287 -0.57 -29.66 23.46
N PRO A 288 -1.40 -28.98 22.64
CA PRO A 288 -2.38 -29.64 21.79
C PRO A 288 -1.68 -30.23 20.56
N MET A 289 -0.98 -31.36 20.72
CA MET A 289 -0.46 -32.14 19.60
C MET A 289 -1.45 -33.23 19.19
N LYS A 290 -1.77 -33.30 17.90
CA LYS A 290 -2.89 -34.09 17.38
C LYS A 290 -2.63 -35.60 17.43
N HIS A 291 -1.39 -36.06 17.24
CA HIS A 291 -1.00 -37.48 17.22
C HIS A 291 0.32 -37.70 17.99
N ASN A 292 0.46 -38.84 18.70
CA ASN A 292 1.62 -39.37 19.46
C ASN A 292 1.69 -39.11 21.00
N PRO A 293 2.43 -39.94 21.79
CA PRO A 293 2.36 -40.07 23.27
C PRO A 293 2.87 -38.86 24.08
N LEU A 294 3.11 -37.74 23.41
CA LEU A 294 3.54 -36.47 24.01
C LEU A 294 2.39 -35.67 24.62
N ARG A 295 1.21 -36.27 24.85
CA ARG A 295 0.20 -35.77 25.80
C ARG A 295 0.67 -35.89 27.26
N ARG A 296 1.96 -35.75 27.52
CA ARG A 296 2.51 -35.66 28.85
C ARG A 296 2.23 -34.26 29.38
N THR A 297 1.73 -34.18 30.61
CA THR A 297 1.67 -32.92 31.35
C THR A 297 3.10 -32.39 31.50
N ILE A 298 3.36 -31.19 30.99
CA ILE A 298 4.65 -30.51 31.15
C ILE A 298 4.55 -29.73 32.45
N THR A 299 5.31 -30.13 33.47
CA THR A 299 5.38 -29.40 34.73
C THR A 299 6.53 -28.39 34.67
N ARG A 300 6.38 -27.27 35.36
CA ARG A 300 7.43 -26.26 35.49
C ARG A 300 8.71 -26.82 36.09
N ALA A 301 8.58 -27.81 36.99
CA ALA A 301 9.70 -28.45 37.67
C ALA A 301 10.46 -29.42 36.76
N ASP A 302 9.75 -30.22 35.96
CA ASP A 302 10.36 -31.24 35.10
C ASP A 302 11.03 -30.63 33.87
N ASP A 303 10.39 -29.64 33.24
CA ASP A 303 10.87 -29.01 32.02
C ASP A 303 10.48 -27.52 31.96
N PRO A 304 11.25 -26.65 32.64
CA PRO A 304 10.94 -25.23 32.73
C PRO A 304 10.97 -24.54 31.36
N ALA A 305 11.80 -25.00 30.43
CA ALA A 305 11.94 -24.39 29.12
C ALA A 305 10.69 -24.62 28.25
N LEU A 306 10.25 -25.88 28.12
CA LEU A 306 9.03 -26.21 27.39
C LEU A 306 7.78 -25.67 28.08
N PHE A 307 7.77 -25.65 29.43
CA PHE A 307 6.70 -25.05 30.21
C PHE A 307 6.52 -23.56 29.81
N TRP A 308 7.55 -22.73 29.98
CA TRP A 308 7.46 -21.30 29.69
C TRP A 308 7.24 -21.00 28.21
N THR A 309 7.80 -21.81 27.31
CA THR A 309 7.54 -21.70 25.87
C THR A 309 6.06 -21.88 25.55
N SER A 310 5.42 -22.90 26.12
CA SER A 310 3.99 -23.15 25.85
C SER A 310 3.08 -22.07 26.45
N ILE A 311 3.40 -21.58 27.65
CA ILE A 311 2.70 -20.45 28.28
C ILE A 311 2.87 -19.18 27.43
N GLY A 312 4.08 -18.90 26.95
CA GLY A 312 4.37 -17.76 26.09
C GLY A 312 3.62 -17.81 24.76
N LEU A 313 3.55 -18.97 24.12
CA LEU A 313 2.77 -19.18 22.90
C LEU A 313 1.28 -18.96 23.11
N ALA A 314 0.69 -19.60 24.13
CA ALA A 314 -0.73 -19.45 24.44
C ALA A 314 -1.09 -18.01 24.82
N GLY A 315 -0.25 -17.36 25.64
CA GLY A 315 -0.43 -15.97 26.05
C GLY A 315 -0.30 -14.98 24.88
N GLY A 316 0.76 -15.12 24.08
CA GLY A 316 1.01 -14.26 22.93
C GLY A 316 -0.07 -14.39 21.85
N PHE A 317 -0.47 -15.61 21.52
CA PHE A 317 -1.56 -15.86 20.58
C PHE A 317 -2.89 -15.30 21.10
N GLY A 318 -3.21 -15.57 22.37
CA GLY A 318 -4.43 -15.09 23.00
C GLY A 318 -4.55 -13.56 23.01
N GLY A 319 -3.47 -12.88 23.42
CA GLY A 319 -3.39 -11.42 23.38
C GLY A 319 -3.52 -10.85 21.97
N GLY A 320 -2.87 -11.46 20.97
CA GLY A 320 -2.97 -11.04 19.57
C GLY A 320 -4.41 -11.08 19.03
N CYS A 321 -5.16 -12.14 19.33
CA CYS A 321 -6.57 -12.26 18.95
C CYS A 321 -7.45 -11.17 19.57
N LEU A 322 -7.23 -10.81 20.85
CA LEU A 322 -8.00 -9.75 21.52
C LEU A 322 -7.69 -8.37 20.94
N VAL A 323 -6.42 -8.06 20.67
CA VAL A 323 -6.02 -6.78 20.06
C VAL A 323 -6.64 -6.63 18.67
N LEU A 324 -6.59 -7.67 17.85
CA LEU A 324 -7.22 -7.65 16.52
C LEU A 324 -8.72 -7.45 16.61
N SER A 325 -9.39 -8.11 17.56
CA SER A 325 -10.82 -7.96 17.81
C SER A 325 -11.18 -6.51 18.18
N ALA A 326 -10.43 -5.90 19.11
CA ALA A 326 -10.62 -4.51 19.50
C ALA A 326 -10.40 -3.54 18.31
N TRP A 327 -9.39 -3.80 17.49
CA TRP A 327 -9.14 -3.00 16.28
C TRP A 327 -10.29 -3.10 15.27
N MET A 328 -10.85 -4.29 15.03
CA MET A 328 -11.99 -4.50 14.13
C MET A 328 -13.23 -3.71 14.58
N VAL A 329 -13.49 -3.68 15.90
CA VAL A 329 -14.57 -2.88 16.50
C VAL A 329 -14.32 -1.39 16.26
N GLY A 330 -13.12 -0.89 16.56
CA GLY A 330 -12.76 0.51 16.34
C GLY A 330 -12.78 0.93 14.85
N ALA A 331 -12.44 0.02 13.94
CA ALA A 331 -12.55 0.25 12.50
C ALA A 331 -14.01 0.37 12.03
N ARG A 332 -14.94 -0.39 12.64
CA ARG A 332 -16.37 -0.30 12.35
C ARG A 332 -16.96 1.02 12.82
N PHE A 333 -16.65 1.47 14.03
CA PHE A 333 -17.12 2.75 14.56
C PHE A 333 -16.65 3.96 13.73
N ARG A 334 -15.43 3.91 13.20
CA ARG A 334 -14.89 4.98 12.33
C ARG A 334 -15.55 5.08 10.96
N ARG A 335 -16.27 4.05 10.50
CA ARG A 335 -17.03 4.09 9.23
C ARG A 335 -18.46 4.57 9.40
N GLY A 336 -18.98 4.58 10.63
CA GLY A 336 -20.34 5.02 10.95
C GLY A 336 -20.46 6.50 11.33
N ARG A 337 -19.34 7.23 11.38
CA ARG A 337 -19.27 8.69 11.52
C ARG A 337 -18.79 9.28 10.19
#